data_AF-A0A8T6RS88-F1
#
_entry.id   AF-A0A8T6RS88-F1
#
_cell.length_a   1.000
_cell.length_b   1.000
_cell.length_c   1.000
_cell.angle_alpha   90.00
_cell.angle_beta   90.00
_cell.angle_gamma   90.00
#
_symmetry.space_group_name_H-M   'P 1'
#
loop_
_entity.id
_entity.type
_entity.pdbx_description
1 polymer ?
#
loop_
_entity_poly.entity_id
_entity_poly.type
_entity_poly.pdbx_seq_one_letter_code
_entity_poly.pdbx_strand_id
1 'polypeptide(L)'
;MSNIQRRTLKERVVAIFNFIEMQNEPFPKSRLKEIGINPRTAEEWLSLITYIQEQPKIRLIQTEHNTIIEKVEGKYQALMRKRFTDESIPFEERIKDITDYLRSLYQRERTQFYVPKNPPDNSKILKEKKRKQK
;
A
#
# COMPACT_ATOMS: atom_id res chain seq x y z
N MET A 1 -27.10 -25.61 22.61
CA MET A 1 -27.07 -25.07 21.23
C MET A 1 -26.20 -23.83 21.24
N SER A 2 -24.98 -23.91 20.70
CA SER A 2 -24.08 -22.76 20.64
C SER A 2 -24.66 -21.74 19.68
N ASN A 3 -24.94 -20.54 20.18
CA ASN A 3 -25.41 -19.42 19.39
C ASN A 3 -24.24 -19.01 18.48
N ILE A 4 -24.22 -19.48 17.22
CA ILE A 4 -23.17 -19.15 16.26
C ILE A 4 -23.35 -17.69 15.89
N GLN A 5 -22.77 -16.81 16.70
CA GLN A 5 -22.75 -15.38 16.47
C GLN A 5 -22.06 -15.15 15.12
N ARG A 6 -22.77 -14.53 14.17
CA ARG A 6 -22.19 -14.23 12.85
C ARG A 6 -21.04 -13.26 13.05
N ARG A 7 -19.83 -13.68 12.67
CA ARG A 7 -18.64 -12.82 12.71
C ARG A 7 -18.89 -11.54 11.91
N THR A 8 -18.45 -10.43 12.47
CA THR A 8 -18.36 -9.14 11.75
C THR A 8 -17.34 -9.24 10.61
N LEU A 9 -17.37 -8.28 9.68
CA LEU A 9 -16.38 -8.21 8.59
C LEU A 9 -14.95 -8.13 9.15
N LYS A 10 -14.74 -7.31 10.18
CA LYS A 10 -13.44 -7.12 10.85
C LYS A 10 -12.95 -8.42 11.49
N GLU A 11 -13.81 -9.11 12.24
CA GLU A 11 -13.45 -10.40 12.87
C GLU A 11 -13.12 -11.46 11.82
N ARG A 12 -13.81 -11.46 10.68
CA ARG A 12 -13.51 -12.38 9.59
C ARG A 12 -12.13 -12.11 8.97
N VAL A 13 -11.81 -10.84 8.71
CA VAL A 13 -10.49 -10.44 8.19
C VAL A 13 -9.38 -10.84 9.17
N VAL A 14 -9.55 -10.57 10.47
CA VAL A 14 -8.58 -10.98 11.50
C VAL A 14 -8.40 -12.50 11.51
N ALA A 15 -9.48 -13.28 11.45
CA ALA A 15 -9.39 -14.73 11.42
C ALA A 15 -8.64 -15.25 10.17
N ILE A 16 -8.80 -14.62 9.01
CA ILE A 16 -8.08 -14.97 7.79
C ILE A 16 -6.58 -14.76 7.97
N PHE A 17 -6.17 -13.56 8.41
CA PHE A 17 -4.74 -13.24 8.53
C PHE A 17 -4.08 -14.06 9.64
N ASN A 18 -4.72 -14.23 10.80
CA ASN A 18 -4.20 -15.11 11.86
C ASN A 18 -4.02 -16.54 11.36
N PHE A 19 -4.97 -17.04 10.55
CA PHE A 19 -4.85 -18.38 9.97
C PHE A 19 -3.68 -18.49 9.01
N ILE A 20 -3.48 -17.49 8.13
CA ILE A 20 -2.35 -17.44 7.18
C ILE A 20 -1.02 -17.40 7.95
N GLU A 21 -0.90 -16.55 8.97
CA GLU A 21 0.32 -16.41 9.80
C GLU A 21 0.70 -17.71 10.52
N MET A 22 -0.28 -18.54 10.88
CA MET A 22 -0.04 -19.85 11.51
C MET A 22 0.46 -20.92 10.53
N GLN A 23 0.44 -20.70 9.22
CA GLN A 23 0.89 -21.70 8.24
C GLN A 23 2.38 -21.49 7.93
N ASN A 24 3.20 -22.52 8.20
CA ASN A 24 4.64 -22.49 7.92
C ASN A 24 4.98 -22.76 6.45
N GLU A 25 4.06 -23.37 5.70
CA GLU A 25 4.26 -23.78 4.30
C GLU A 25 3.07 -23.33 3.44
N PRO A 26 3.27 -23.20 2.11
CA PRO A 26 2.17 -22.99 1.18
C PRO A 26 1.06 -24.02 1.37
N PHE A 27 -0.19 -23.57 1.36
CA PHE A 27 -1.33 -24.42 1.68
C PHE A 27 -2.51 -24.18 0.74
N PRO A 28 -3.37 -25.18 0.51
CA PRO A 28 -4.51 -25.00 -0.38
C PRO A 28 -5.58 -24.13 0.27
N LYS A 29 -6.21 -23.25 -0.53
CA LYS A 29 -7.31 -22.36 -0.07
C LYS A 29 -8.45 -23.09 0.63
N SER A 30 -8.65 -24.38 0.34
CA SER A 30 -9.65 -25.24 0.99
C SER A 30 -9.48 -25.32 2.51
N ARG A 31 -8.28 -25.10 3.04
CA ARG A 31 -8.01 -25.07 4.48
C ARG A 31 -8.66 -23.88 5.20
N LEU A 32 -9.05 -22.82 4.49
CA LEU A 32 -9.82 -21.72 5.08
C LEU A 32 -11.22 -22.17 5.56
N LYS A 33 -11.67 -23.38 5.20
CA LYS A 33 -12.83 -24.02 5.83
C LYS A 33 -12.65 -24.25 7.33
N GLU A 34 -11.41 -24.44 7.80
CA GLU A 34 -11.08 -24.63 9.23
C GLU A 34 -11.49 -23.41 10.06
N ILE A 35 -11.47 -22.21 9.47
CA ILE A 35 -11.95 -20.97 10.09
C ILE A 35 -13.38 -20.59 9.69
N GLY A 36 -14.11 -21.50 9.07
CA GLY A 36 -15.52 -21.33 8.69
C GLY A 36 -15.75 -20.56 7.39
N ILE A 37 -14.77 -20.49 6.49
CA ILE A 37 -14.89 -19.80 5.20
C ILE A 37 -15.10 -20.84 4.09
N ASN A 38 -16.22 -20.72 3.37
CA ASN A 38 -16.50 -21.61 2.25
C ASN A 38 -15.54 -21.35 1.06
N PRO A 39 -15.33 -22.31 0.14
CA PRO A 39 -14.36 -22.17 -0.94
C PRO A 39 -14.57 -20.99 -1.89
N ARG A 40 -15.83 -20.67 -2.21
CA ARG A 40 -16.16 -19.55 -3.12
C ARG A 40 -15.81 -18.22 -2.47
N THR A 41 -16.23 -18.04 -1.22
CA THR A 41 -15.92 -16.84 -0.44
C THR A 41 -14.43 -16.75 -0.13
N ALA A 42 -13.74 -17.86 0.06
CA ALA A 42 -12.28 -17.88 0.20
C ALA A 42 -11.59 -17.32 -1.06
N GLU A 43 -12.04 -17.71 -2.25
CA GLU A 43 -11.51 -17.15 -3.50
C GLU A 43 -11.69 -15.63 -3.58
N GLU A 44 -12.89 -15.13 -3.29
CA GLU A 44 -13.21 -13.70 -3.30
C GLU A 44 -12.32 -12.92 -2.30
N TRP A 45 -12.13 -13.46 -1.09
CA TRP A 45 -11.25 -12.85 -0.09
C TRP A 45 -9.79 -12.84 -0.53
N LEU A 46 -9.27 -13.96 -1.03
CA LEU A 46 -7.88 -14.06 -1.46
C LEU A 46 -7.62 -13.12 -2.65
N SER A 47 -8.53 -13.07 -3.63
CA SER A 47 -8.45 -12.12 -4.75
C SER A 47 -8.43 -10.67 -4.27
N LEU A 48 -9.29 -10.31 -3.31
CA LEU A 48 -9.30 -8.97 -2.71
C LEU A 48 -8.01 -8.65 -1.97
N ILE A 49 -7.46 -9.60 -1.21
CA ILE A 49 -6.19 -9.44 -0.49
C ILE A 49 -5.06 -9.20 -1.49
N THR A 50 -4.96 -10.00 -2.56
CA THR A 50 -3.98 -9.81 -3.63
C THR A 50 -4.12 -8.43 -4.26
N TYR A 51 -5.34 -8.04 -4.63
CA TYR A 51 -5.59 -6.71 -5.19
C TYR A 51 -5.12 -5.59 -4.27
N ILE A 52 -5.40 -5.68 -2.96
CA ILE A 52 -4.98 -4.69 -1.96
C ILE A 52 -3.44 -4.65 -1.83
N GLN A 53 -2.78 -5.81 -1.76
CA GLN A 53 -1.31 -5.90 -1.66
C GLN A 53 -0.59 -5.24 -2.84
N GLU A 54 -1.23 -5.25 -4.02
CA GLU A 54 -0.76 -4.63 -5.25
C GLU A 54 -1.01 -3.11 -5.34
N GLN A 55 -1.82 -2.53 -4.45
CA GLN A 55 -2.07 -1.09 -4.45
C GLN A 55 -0.97 -0.30 -3.72
N PRO A 56 -0.77 0.99 -4.03
CA PRO A 56 0.11 1.86 -3.24
C PRO A 56 -0.33 1.92 -1.78
N LYS A 57 0.63 1.94 -0.85
CA LYS A 57 0.33 2.06 0.58
C LYS A 57 -0.39 3.38 0.88
N ILE A 58 -1.43 3.27 1.71
CA ILE A 58 -2.18 4.40 2.24
C ILE A 58 -2.09 4.43 3.77
N ARG A 59 -2.29 5.61 4.34
CA ARG A 59 -2.47 5.85 5.77
C ARG A 59 -3.79 6.57 5.96
N LEU A 60 -4.56 6.13 6.95
CA LEU A 60 -5.78 6.82 7.36
C LEU A 60 -5.44 7.72 8.55
N ILE A 61 -5.74 9.01 8.42
CA ILE A 61 -5.57 9.99 9.49
C ILE A 61 -6.98 10.38 9.94
N GLN A 62 -7.36 9.93 11.13
CA GLN A 62 -8.65 10.27 11.73
C GLN A 62 -8.52 11.57 12.52
N THR A 63 -9.45 12.50 12.30
CA THR A 63 -9.66 13.68 13.14
C THR A 63 -11.03 13.57 13.80
N GLU A 64 -11.38 14.53 14.66
CA GLU A 64 -12.69 14.57 15.33
C GLU A 64 -13.87 14.62 14.35
N HIS A 65 -13.68 15.15 13.15
CA HIS A 65 -14.77 15.42 12.20
C HIS A 65 -14.59 14.75 10.84
N ASN A 66 -13.42 14.19 10.53
CA ASN A 66 -13.16 13.59 9.23
C ASN A 66 -12.13 12.47 9.28
N THR A 67 -12.06 11.71 8.18
CA THR A 67 -10.98 10.77 7.90
C THR A 67 -10.29 11.19 6.62
N ILE A 68 -9.00 11.48 6.71
CA ILE A 68 -8.14 11.84 5.58
C ILE A 68 -7.41 10.59 5.11
N ILE A 69 -7.38 10.38 3.79
CA ILE A 69 -6.62 9.29 3.16
C ILE A 69 -5.32 9.89 2.61
N GLU A 70 -4.21 9.53 3.23
CA GLU A 70 -2.88 9.91 2.77
C GLU A 70 -2.26 8.77 1.94
N LYS A 71 -1.80 9.08 0.72
CA LYS A 71 -1.00 8.14 -0.08
C LYS A 71 0.44 8.17 0.43
N VAL A 72 0.86 7.16 1.19
CA VAL A 72 2.22 7.05 1.71
C VAL A 72 3.21 6.67 0.60
N GLU A 73 2.70 6.05 -0.46
CA GLU A 73 3.48 5.55 -1.58
C GLU A 73 3.02 6.17 -2.91
N GLY A 74 3.96 6.59 -3.75
CA GLY A 74 3.72 7.01 -5.12
C GLY A 74 3.71 5.82 -6.11
N LYS A 75 3.31 6.05 -7.36
CA LYS A 75 3.27 5.00 -8.39
C LYS A 75 4.63 4.34 -8.64
N TYR A 76 5.70 5.14 -8.71
CA TYR A 76 7.06 4.65 -8.89
C TYR A 76 7.52 3.79 -7.71
N GLN A 77 7.22 4.24 -6.48
CA GLN A 77 7.53 3.50 -5.26
C GLN A 77 6.81 2.15 -5.22
N ALA A 78 5.52 2.13 -5.54
CA ALA A 78 4.74 0.89 -5.62
C ALA A 78 5.29 -0.07 -6.68
N LEU A 79 5.78 0.44 -7.82
CA LEU A 79 6.41 -0.37 -8.85
C LEU A 79 7.71 -1.02 -8.34
N MET A 80 8.60 -0.25 -7.72
CA MET A 80 9.85 -0.78 -7.15
C MET A 80 9.57 -1.84 -6.08
N ARG A 81 8.54 -1.60 -5.25
CA ARG A 81 8.08 -2.58 -4.25
C ARG A 81 7.68 -3.91 -4.88
N LYS A 82 6.90 -3.86 -5.97
CA LYS A 82 6.48 -5.07 -6.70
C LYS A 82 7.67 -5.81 -7.30
N ARG A 83 8.61 -5.07 -7.91
CA ARG A 83 9.78 -5.67 -8.56
C ARG A 83 10.72 -6.35 -7.57
N PHE A 84 11.00 -5.76 -6.41
CA PHE A 84 11.92 -6.43 -5.47
C PHE A 84 11.35 -7.73 -4.89
N THR A 85 10.03 -7.89 -4.86
CA THR A 85 9.39 -9.16 -4.43
C THR A 85 9.21 -10.18 -5.56
N ASP A 86 9.52 -9.80 -6.80
CA ASP A 86 9.34 -10.66 -7.97
C ASP A 86 10.54 -11.60 -8.16
N GLU A 87 10.38 -12.87 -7.80
CA GLU A 87 11.44 -13.87 -7.88
C GLU A 87 11.88 -14.19 -9.32
N SER A 88 11.13 -13.76 -10.34
CA SER A 88 11.56 -13.88 -11.74
C SER A 88 12.67 -12.88 -12.11
N ILE A 89 12.88 -11.85 -11.29
CA ILE A 89 13.93 -10.84 -11.47
C ILE A 89 15.22 -11.28 -10.78
N PRO A 90 16.41 -11.13 -11.43
CA PRO A 90 17.70 -11.41 -10.83
C PRO A 90 17.87 -10.74 -9.46
N PHE A 91 18.51 -11.44 -8.52
CA PHE A 91 18.63 -10.97 -7.13
C PHE A 91 19.32 -9.60 -7.04
N GLU A 92 20.35 -9.36 -7.85
CA GLU A 92 21.09 -8.11 -7.92
C GLU A 92 20.19 -6.93 -8.34
N GLU A 93 19.29 -7.16 -9.31
CA GLU A 93 18.31 -6.16 -9.73
C GLU A 93 17.28 -5.89 -8.63
N ARG A 94 16.81 -6.93 -7.93
CA ARG A 94 15.90 -6.76 -6.79
C ARG A 94 16.53 -5.95 -5.66
N ILE A 95 17.81 -6.15 -5.36
CA ILE A 95 18.56 -5.36 -4.38
C ILE A 95 18.66 -3.88 -4.79
N LYS A 96 18.84 -3.62 -6.09
CA LYS A 96 18.81 -2.25 -6.61
C LYS A 96 17.43 -1.62 -6.45
N ASP A 97 16.37 -2.34 -6.83
CA ASP A 97 14.99 -1.86 -6.76
C ASP A 97 14.55 -1.53 -5.31
N ILE A 98 14.91 -2.36 -4.32
CA ILE A 98 14.64 -2.06 -2.90
C ILE A 98 15.48 -0.86 -2.39
N THR A 99 16.72 -0.71 -2.87
CA THR A 99 17.57 0.43 -2.51
C THR A 99 17.00 1.74 -3.06
N ASP A 100 16.56 1.74 -4.33
CA ASP A 100 15.94 2.89 -4.98
C ASP A 100 14.57 3.22 -4.35
N TYR A 101 13.80 2.19 -3.96
CA TYR A 101 12.59 2.34 -3.16
C TYR A 101 12.85 3.11 -1.86
N LEU A 102 13.79 2.64 -1.03
CA LEU A 102 14.13 3.26 0.25
C LEU A 102 14.67 4.69 0.07
N ARG A 103 15.55 4.92 -0.92
CA ARG A 103 16.07 6.26 -1.23
C ARG A 103 14.95 7.23 -1.59
N SER A 104 13.97 6.77 -2.38
CA SER A 104 12.85 7.61 -2.79
C SER A 104 11.90 7.95 -1.62
N LEU A 105 11.68 7.01 -0.69
CA LEU A 105 10.91 7.25 0.53
C LEU A 105 11.60 8.29 1.40
N TYR A 106 12.90 8.13 1.64
CA TYR A 106 13.71 9.09 2.40
C TYR A 106 13.66 10.49 1.79
N GLN A 107 13.83 10.61 0.46
CA GLN A 107 13.77 11.90 -0.21
C GLN A 107 12.40 12.55 -0.11
N ARG A 108 11.33 11.75 -0.15
CA ARG A 108 9.96 12.23 0.02
C ARG A 108 9.73 12.75 1.44
N GLU A 109 10.14 12.02 2.46
CA GLU A 109 10.05 12.47 3.85
C GLU A 109 10.81 13.79 4.02
N ARG A 110 12.05 13.87 3.54
CA ARG A 110 12.85 15.10 3.58
C ARG A 110 12.19 16.29 2.90
N THR A 111 11.60 16.10 1.72
CA THR A 111 10.95 17.19 0.98
C THR A 111 9.59 17.57 1.58
N GLN A 112 8.86 16.65 2.20
CA GLN A 112 7.64 16.97 2.97
C GLN A 112 7.95 17.81 4.22
N PHE A 113 9.11 17.63 4.87
CA PHE A 113 9.58 18.55 5.93
C PHE A 113 10.15 19.87 5.39
N TYR A 114 10.47 19.94 4.10
CA TYR A 114 10.98 21.15 3.44
C TYR A 114 9.85 21.91 2.74
N VAL A 115 8.87 22.39 3.50
CA VAL A 115 8.02 23.48 3.02
C VAL A 115 8.86 24.75 3.12
N PRO A 116 9.27 25.39 2.00
CA PRO A 116 9.92 26.69 2.10
C PRO A 116 8.94 27.64 2.79
N LYS A 117 9.36 28.31 3.87
CA LYS A 117 8.51 29.27 4.62
C LYS A 117 7.87 30.35 3.74
N ASN A 118 8.40 30.56 2.54
CA ASN A 118 7.84 31.43 1.52
C ASN A 118 7.60 30.61 0.23
N PRO A 119 6.36 30.40 -0.22
CA PRO A 119 6.11 29.87 -1.57
C PRO A 119 6.77 30.80 -2.60
N PRO A 120 7.30 30.26 -3.71
CA PRO A 120 7.93 31.08 -4.74
C PRO A 120 6.91 32.10 -5.26
N ASP A 121 7.33 33.37 -5.25
CA ASP A 121 6.53 34.47 -5.77
C ASP A 121 6.30 34.26 -7.28
N ASN A 122 5.10 33.78 -7.61
CA ASN A 122 4.64 33.55 -8.98
C ASN A 122 4.67 34.84 -9.84
N SER A 123 4.86 36.02 -9.26
CA SER A 123 5.02 37.28 -9.99
C SER A 123 6.30 37.32 -10.84
N LYS A 124 7.37 36.60 -10.45
CA LYS A 124 8.62 36.52 -11.22
C LYS A 124 8.49 35.60 -12.43
N ILE A 125 7.80 34.47 -12.28
CA ILE A 125 7.57 33.48 -13.35
C ILE A 125 6.72 34.08 -14.48
N LEU A 126 5.77 34.96 -14.15
CA LEU A 126 4.93 35.65 -15.13
C LEU A 126 5.68 36.73 -15.93
N LYS A 127 6.70 37.37 -15.32
CA LYS A 127 7.53 38.39 -15.97
C LYS A 127 8.53 37.79 -16.96
N GLU A 128 9.07 36.61 -16.70
CA GLU A 128 9.97 35.91 -17.63
C GLU A 128 9.24 35.37 -18.86
N LYS A 129 8.01 34.85 -18.71
CA LYS A 129 7.21 34.41 -19.86
C LYS A 129 6.86 35.55 -20.82
N LYS A 130 6.60 36.76 -20.29
CA LYS A 130 6.35 37.96 -21.13
C LYS A 130 7.59 38.50 -21.84
N ARG A 131 8.81 38.20 -21.33
CA ARG A 131 10.07 38.60 -21.99
C ARG A 131 10.48 37.67 -23.13
N LYS A 132 10.02 36.42 -23.15
CA LYS A 132 10.31 35.44 -24.22
C LYS A 132 9.31 35.45 -25.37
N GLN A 133 8.32 36.36 -25.36
CA GLN A 133 7.29 36.53 -26.40
C GLN A 133 7.40 37.87 -27.14
N LYS A 134 8.47 38.63 -26.92
CA LYS A 134 8.88 39.79 -27.71
C LYS A 134 10.23 39.51 -28.34
#